data_AF-A0A2D1U9X4-F1
#
_entry.id   AF-A0A2D1U9X4-F1
#
_cell.length_a   1.000
_cell.length_b   1.000
_cell.length_c   1.000
_cell.angle_alpha   90.00
_cell.angle_beta   90.00
_cell.angle_gamma   90.00
#
_symmetry.space_group_name_H-M   'P 1'
#
loop_
_entity.id
_entity.type
_entity.pdbx_description
1 polymer ?
#
loop_
_entity_poly.entity_id
_entity_poly.type
_entity_poly.pdbx_seq_one_letter_code
_entity_poly.pdbx_strand_id
1 'polypeptide(L)'
;MIDLSKMTTYEALSLVFTFLAFAVSVVAIFMAGRASVINKNMFKRQGIIDLHMAWQNVNDVDPVALIGPDVVKAVNALALTASLWNHDVIEKSILYQTYWTPYRDIYDKLVSLDSLVPGLNKSCRSLITSEIRKAYRDMSDTDLATVTQTII
;
A
#
# COMPACT_ATOMS: atom_id res chain seq x y z
N MET A 1 -52.09 -15.52 7.18
CA MET A 1 -52.83 -14.65 8.11
C MET A 1 -52.49 -15.16 9.51
N ILE A 2 -51.58 -14.50 10.22
CA ILE A 2 -51.17 -14.92 11.56
C ILE A 2 -52.30 -14.54 12.50
N ASP A 3 -52.95 -15.52 13.12
CA ASP A 3 -54.05 -15.30 14.05
C ASP A 3 -53.47 -14.89 15.42
N LEU A 4 -53.34 -13.58 15.64
CA LEU A 4 -52.78 -13.00 16.87
C LEU A 4 -53.62 -13.27 18.13
N SER A 5 -54.82 -13.86 18.00
CA SER A 5 -55.75 -14.09 19.11
C SER A 5 -55.34 -15.23 20.06
N LYS A 6 -54.40 -16.10 19.68
CA LYS A 6 -53.96 -17.27 20.46
C LYS A 6 -52.48 -17.25 20.83
N MET A 7 -51.86 -16.07 20.76
CA MET A 7 -50.42 -15.94 21.01
C MET A 7 -50.16 -15.81 22.50
N THR A 8 -49.33 -16.71 23.04
CA THR A 8 -48.91 -16.63 24.44
C THR A 8 -48.01 -15.41 24.64
N THR A 9 -48.02 -14.80 25.82
CA THR A 9 -47.23 -13.59 26.13
C THR A 9 -45.73 -13.75 25.83
N TYR A 10 -45.20 -14.97 25.93
CA TYR A 10 -43.80 -15.28 25.63
C TYR A 10 -43.48 -15.25 24.12
N GLU A 11 -44.40 -15.72 23.27
CA GLU A 11 -44.25 -15.66 21.82
C GLU A 11 -44.25 -14.20 21.34
N ALA A 12 -45.11 -13.35 21.91
CA ALA A 12 -45.13 -11.91 21.64
C ALA A 12 -43.82 -11.21 21.99
N LEU A 13 -43.26 -11.51 23.18
CA LEU A 13 -41.98 -10.97 23.61
C LEU A 13 -40.83 -11.43 22.69
N SER A 14 -40.79 -12.71 22.33
CA SER A 14 -39.72 -13.26 21.48
C SER A 14 -39.69 -12.64 20.08
N LEU A 15 -40.86 -12.29 19.53
CA LEU A 15 -41.01 -11.70 18.22
C LEU A 15 -40.50 -10.24 18.22
N VAL A 16 -40.79 -9.49 19.28
CA VAL A 16 -40.26 -8.13 19.50
C VAL A 16 -38.75 -8.15 19.65
N PHE A 17 -38.19 -9.07 20.43
CA PHE A 17 -36.74 -9.21 20.59
C PHE A 17 -36.04 -9.59 19.28
N THR A 18 -36.64 -10.47 18.48
CA THR A 18 -36.09 -10.87 17.18
C THR A 18 -36.07 -9.69 16.21
N PHE A 19 -37.13 -8.88 16.20
CA PHE A 19 -37.19 -7.68 15.36
C PHE A 19 -36.16 -6.63 15.78
N LEU A 20 -36.00 -6.41 17.09
CA LEU A 20 -34.95 -5.54 17.64
C LEU A 20 -33.54 -6.03 17.27
N ALA A 21 -33.26 -7.32 17.45
CA ALA A 21 -31.96 -7.90 17.11
C ALA A 21 -31.67 -7.80 15.62
N PHE A 22 -32.67 -7.99 14.77
CA PHE A 22 -32.55 -7.81 13.32
C PHE A 22 -32.26 -6.35 12.96
N ALA A 23 -32.99 -5.40 13.54
CA ALA A 23 -32.77 -3.98 13.33
C ALA A 23 -31.36 -3.53 13.74
N VAL A 24 -30.88 -3.97 14.91
CA VAL A 24 -29.51 -3.71 15.38
C VAL A 24 -28.47 -4.30 14.43
N SER A 25 -28.70 -5.52 13.95
CA SER A 25 -27.78 -6.20 13.02
C SER A 25 -27.68 -5.47 11.68
N VAL A 26 -28.80 -4.99 11.13
CA VAL A 26 -28.81 -4.21 9.88
C VAL A 26 -28.05 -2.90 10.03
N VAL A 27 -28.26 -2.17 11.14
CA VAL A 27 -27.52 -0.93 11.43
C VAL A 27 -26.03 -1.23 11.57
N ALA A 28 -25.65 -2.29 12.28
CA ALA A 28 -24.25 -2.68 12.44
C ALA A 28 -23.58 -3.00 11.09
N ILE A 29 -24.23 -3.76 10.21
CA ILE A 29 -23.74 -4.07 8.86
C ILE A 29 -23.57 -2.78 8.05
N PHE A 30 -24.54 -1.87 8.11
CA PHE A 30 -24.48 -0.60 7.40
C PHE A 30 -23.32 0.29 7.88
N MET A 31 -23.14 0.40 9.20
CA MET A 31 -22.03 1.15 9.80
C MET A 31 -20.68 0.50 9.47
N ALA A 32 -20.57 -0.83 9.53
CA ALA A 32 -19.36 -1.55 9.17
C ALA A 32 -18.99 -1.34 7.69
N GLY A 33 -19.97 -1.35 6.78
CA GLY A 33 -19.77 -1.04 5.37
C GLY A 33 -19.22 0.37 5.16
N ARG A 34 -19.81 1.39 5.80
CA ARG A 34 -19.30 2.77 5.70
C ARG A 34 -17.91 2.94 6.32
N ALA A 35 -17.66 2.33 7.48
CA ALA A 35 -16.36 2.37 8.14
C ALA A 35 -15.26 1.73 7.28
N SER A 36 -15.55 0.62 6.59
CA SER A 36 -14.61 -0.03 5.67
C SER A 36 -14.20 0.88 4.50
N VAL A 37 -15.16 1.58 3.90
CA VAL A 37 -14.89 2.54 2.80
C VAL A 37 -14.07 3.73 3.29
N ILE A 38 -14.40 4.29 4.44
CA ILE A 38 -13.66 5.42 5.04
C ILE A 38 -12.23 4.99 5.37
N ASN A 39 -12.04 3.83 5.99
CA ASN A 39 -10.73 3.29 6.31
C ASN A 39 -9.88 3.12 5.04
N LYS A 40 -10.43 2.53 3.97
CA LYS A 40 -9.70 2.35 2.70
C LYS A 40 -9.20 3.67 2.11
N ASN A 41 -10.05 4.70 2.12
CA ASN A 41 -9.68 6.01 1.59
C ASN A 41 -8.65 6.73 2.48
N MET A 42 -8.71 6.52 3.79
CA MET A 42 -7.73 7.05 4.74
C MET A 42 -6.36 6.37 4.57
N PHE A 43 -6.31 5.04 4.43
CA PHE A 43 -5.08 4.31 4.16
C PHE A 43 -4.41 4.73 2.85
N LYS A 44 -5.20 4.94 1.79
CA LYS A 44 -4.72 5.51 0.52
C LYS A 44 -4.01 6.85 0.70
N ARG A 45 -4.66 7.78 1.42
CA ARG A 45 -4.11 9.13 1.65
C ARG A 45 -2.87 9.10 2.52
N GLN A 46 -2.90 8.33 3.61
CA GLN A 46 -1.76 8.17 4.50
C GLN A 46 -0.56 7.57 3.75
N GLY A 47 -0.78 6.53 2.94
CA GLY A 47 0.26 5.92 2.11
C GLY A 47 0.90 6.91 1.13
N ILE A 48 0.12 7.81 0.51
CA ILE A 48 0.66 8.85 -0.38
C ILE A 48 1.49 9.87 0.39
N ILE A 49 1.03 10.30 1.57
CA ILE A 49 1.75 11.27 2.41
C ILE A 49 3.08 10.68 2.88
N ASP A 50 3.06 9.46 3.42
CA ASP A 50 4.24 8.76 3.89
C ASP A 50 5.25 8.55 2.75
N LEU A 51 4.74 8.23 1.55
CA LEU A 51 5.56 8.09 0.36
C LEU A 51 6.24 9.41 -0.02
N HIS A 52 5.49 10.51 -0.08
CA HIS A 52 6.06 11.81 -0.40
C HIS A 52 7.12 12.25 0.61
N MET A 53 6.84 12.05 1.91
CA MET A 53 7.78 12.34 3.00
C MET A 53 9.04 11.46 2.93
N ALA A 54 8.91 10.19 2.56
CA ALA A 54 10.03 9.29 2.37
C ALA A 54 10.94 9.80 1.25
N TRP A 55 10.38 10.16 0.09
CA TRP A 55 11.13 10.62 -1.08
C TRP A 55 11.72 12.02 -0.94
N GLN A 56 11.08 12.94 -0.20
CA GLN A 56 11.62 14.28 0.06
C GLN A 56 12.99 14.28 0.75
N ASN A 57 13.28 13.24 1.53
CA ASN A 57 14.50 13.15 2.33
C ASN A 57 15.56 12.24 1.70
N VAL A 58 15.31 11.71 0.51
CA VAL A 58 16.28 10.88 -0.21
C VAL A 58 17.27 11.79 -0.92
N ASN A 59 18.47 11.88 -0.36
CA ASN A 59 19.61 12.48 -1.04
C ASN A 59 20.10 11.53 -2.15
N ASP A 60 20.78 12.09 -3.15
CA ASP A 60 21.40 11.26 -4.18
C ASP A 60 22.49 10.37 -3.56
N VAL A 61 22.51 9.10 -3.95
CA VAL A 61 23.48 8.13 -3.45
C VAL A 61 24.75 8.27 -4.27
N ASP A 62 25.76 8.97 -3.74
CA ASP A 62 27.07 9.10 -4.36
C ASP A 62 27.89 7.80 -4.22
N PRO A 63 28.24 7.12 -5.33
CA PRO A 63 29.12 5.95 -5.34
C PRO A 63 30.50 6.17 -4.72
N VAL A 64 31.03 7.40 -4.83
CA VAL A 64 32.40 7.76 -4.45
C VAL A 64 32.46 8.14 -2.97
N ALA A 65 31.44 8.82 -2.48
CA ALA A 65 31.30 9.27 -1.11
C ALA A 65 30.03 8.72 -0.46
N LEU A 66 29.98 7.39 -0.28
CA LEU A 66 28.80 6.74 0.32
C LEU A 66 28.55 7.26 1.74
N ILE A 67 27.32 7.73 1.97
CA ILE A 67 26.83 8.14 3.29
C ILE A 67 25.80 7.10 3.74
N GLY A 68 26.13 6.35 4.79
CA GLY A 68 25.28 5.27 5.30
C GLY A 68 23.83 5.68 5.55
N PRO A 69 23.56 6.80 6.26
CA PRO A 69 22.22 7.33 6.44
C PRO A 69 21.44 7.58 5.14
N ASP A 70 22.10 8.04 4.09
CA ASP A 70 21.44 8.35 2.82
C ASP A 70 21.06 7.06 2.07
N VAL A 71 21.94 6.05 2.09
CA VAL A 71 21.63 4.71 1.56
C VAL A 71 20.43 4.11 2.30
N VAL A 72 20.38 4.22 3.63
CA VAL A 72 19.26 3.70 4.43
C VAL A 72 17.95 4.41 4.08
N LYS A 73 17.95 5.74 3.95
CA LYS A 73 16.77 6.50 3.54
C LYS A 73 16.29 6.10 2.13
N ALA A 74 17.22 5.97 1.19
CA ALA A 74 16.94 5.53 -0.17
C ALA A 74 16.30 4.14 -0.21
N VAL A 75 16.90 3.16 0.49
CA VAL A 75 16.34 1.80 0.59
C VAL A 75 14.97 1.79 1.25
N ASN A 76 14.76 2.60 2.29
CA ASN A 76 13.46 2.70 2.96
C ASN A 76 12.38 3.28 2.03
N ALA A 77 12.73 4.31 1.24
CA ALA A 77 11.83 4.86 0.23
C ALA A 77 11.48 3.82 -0.84
N LEU A 78 12.46 3.06 -1.35
CA LEU A 78 12.22 1.94 -2.26
C LEU A 78 11.32 0.87 -1.64
N ALA A 79 11.56 0.49 -0.38
CA ALA A 79 10.77 -0.51 0.33
C ALA A 79 9.31 -0.07 0.51
N LEU A 80 9.08 1.21 0.86
CA LEU A 80 7.75 1.77 1.01
C LEU A 80 7.02 1.80 -0.33
N THR A 81 7.65 2.30 -1.40
CA THR A 81 7.06 2.30 -2.74
C THR A 81 6.73 0.87 -3.18
N ALA A 82 7.63 -0.10 -2.95
CA ALA A 82 7.42 -1.49 -3.30
C ALA A 82 6.23 -2.10 -2.55
N SER A 83 6.09 -1.80 -1.25
CA SER A 83 4.94 -2.25 -0.45
C SER A 83 3.62 -1.68 -1.00
N LEU A 84 3.59 -0.38 -1.29
CA LEU A 84 2.39 0.29 -1.83
C LEU A 84 2.00 -0.26 -3.21
N TRP A 85 3.00 -0.60 -4.04
CA TRP A 85 2.81 -1.21 -5.35
C TRP A 85 2.33 -2.66 -5.27
N ASN A 86 3.01 -3.50 -4.47
CA ASN A 86 2.74 -4.93 -4.39
C ASN A 86 1.40 -5.26 -3.72
N HIS A 87 0.89 -4.36 -2.88
CA HIS A 87 -0.37 -4.53 -2.15
C HIS A 87 -1.53 -3.70 -2.71
N ASP A 88 -1.38 -3.06 -3.87
CA ASP A 88 -2.42 -2.24 -4.52
C ASP A 88 -3.06 -1.20 -3.58
N VAL A 89 -2.27 -0.67 -2.64
CA VAL A 89 -2.75 0.32 -1.66
C VAL A 89 -3.09 1.61 -2.38
N ILE A 90 -2.27 2.01 -3.35
CA ILE A 90 -2.44 3.17 -4.21
C ILE A 90 -2.58 2.70 -5.66
N GLU A 91 -3.25 3.49 -6.49
CA GLU A 91 -3.37 3.19 -7.92
C GLU A 91 -1.99 3.14 -8.58
N LYS A 92 -1.69 2.01 -9.25
CA LYS A 92 -0.40 1.76 -9.89
C LYS A 92 -0.01 2.85 -10.88
N SER A 93 -0.97 3.40 -11.63
CA SER A 93 -0.72 4.51 -12.56
C SER A 93 -0.13 5.74 -11.87
N ILE A 94 -0.64 6.12 -10.69
CA ILE A 94 -0.14 7.25 -9.91
C ILE A 94 1.28 6.97 -9.40
N LEU A 95 1.49 5.77 -8.84
CA LEU A 95 2.82 5.35 -8.37
C LEU A 95 3.84 5.35 -9.51
N TYR A 96 3.45 4.79 -10.66
CA TYR A 96 4.29 4.71 -11.84
C TYR A 96 4.66 6.10 -12.36
N GLN A 97 3.66 6.93 -12.68
CA GLN A 97 3.89 8.26 -13.25
C GLN A 97 4.72 9.18 -12.34
N THR A 98 4.55 9.05 -11.02
CA THR A 98 5.20 9.96 -10.06
C THR A 98 6.56 9.45 -9.61
N TYR A 99 6.71 8.14 -9.38
CA TYR A 99 7.85 7.58 -8.67
C TYR A 99 8.67 6.59 -9.48
N TRP A 100 8.26 6.16 -10.68
CA TRP A 100 9.02 5.16 -11.44
C TRP A 100 10.45 5.61 -11.75
N THR A 101 10.63 6.81 -12.32
CA THR A 101 11.96 7.34 -12.65
C THR A 101 12.89 7.39 -11.43
N PRO A 102 12.56 8.07 -10.32
CA PRO A 102 13.45 8.11 -9.16
C PRO A 102 13.61 6.73 -8.50
N TYR A 103 12.60 5.86 -8.56
CA TYR A 103 12.70 4.48 -8.08
C TYR A 103 13.73 3.68 -8.86
N ARG A 104 13.64 3.69 -10.19
CA ARG A 104 14.55 3.00 -11.09
C ARG A 104 15.98 3.51 -10.91
N ASP A 105 16.16 4.83 -10.94
CA ASP A 105 17.49 5.44 -10.89
C ASP A 105 18.23 5.09 -9.58
N ILE A 106 17.53 5.09 -8.44
CA ILE A 106 18.12 4.68 -7.15
C ILE A 106 18.34 3.17 -7.10
N TYR A 107 17.37 2.37 -7.56
CA TYR A 107 17.50 0.91 -7.57
C TYR A 107 18.73 0.48 -8.38
N ASP A 108 18.89 1.01 -9.59
CA ASP A 108 20.00 0.67 -10.48
C ASP A 108 21.34 1.07 -9.86
N LYS A 109 21.42 2.27 -9.27
CA LYS A 109 22.60 2.70 -8.49
C LYS A 109 22.91 1.70 -7.37
N LEU A 110 21.96 1.39 -6.50
CA LEU A 110 22.19 0.51 -5.35
C LEU A 110 22.55 -0.92 -5.73
N VAL A 111 21.98 -1.46 -6.81
CA VAL A 111 22.30 -2.82 -7.28
C VAL A 111 23.69 -2.86 -7.95
N SER A 112 24.10 -1.80 -8.62
CA SER A 112 25.42 -1.69 -9.23
C SER A 112 26.56 -1.56 -8.21
N LEU A 113 26.26 -1.14 -6.97
CA LEU A 113 27.22 -0.93 -5.91
C LEU A 113 27.43 -2.19 -5.05
N ASP A 114 28.64 -2.77 -5.15
CA ASP A 114 29.08 -3.87 -4.29
C ASP A 114 29.83 -3.39 -3.03
N SER A 115 30.04 -2.07 -2.90
CA SER A 115 30.65 -1.43 -1.73
C SER A 115 29.85 -1.67 -0.45
N LEU A 116 30.56 -1.80 0.68
CA LEU A 116 29.94 -1.86 2.00
C LEU A 116 29.39 -0.47 2.38
N VAL A 117 28.20 -0.46 2.97
CA VAL A 117 27.56 0.76 3.42
C VAL A 117 28.23 1.22 4.72
N PRO A 118 28.71 2.47 4.84
CA PRO A 118 29.34 2.92 6.07
C PRO A 118 28.40 2.81 7.28
N GLY A 119 28.89 2.18 8.36
CA GLY A 119 28.09 1.88 9.55
C GLY A 119 27.24 0.60 9.46
N LEU A 120 27.27 -0.10 8.33
CA LEU A 120 26.54 -1.35 8.08
C LEU A 120 27.48 -2.40 7.49
N ASN A 121 27.54 -3.60 8.07
CA ASN A 121 28.33 -4.73 7.52
C ASN A 121 27.61 -5.42 6.34
N LYS A 122 26.99 -4.64 5.46
CA LYS A 122 26.16 -5.09 4.34
C LYS A 122 26.45 -4.25 3.11
N SER A 123 26.44 -4.88 1.93
CA SER A 123 26.55 -4.16 0.66
C SER A 123 25.23 -3.51 0.27
N CYS A 124 25.27 -2.44 -0.53
CA CYS A 124 24.07 -1.78 -1.06
C CYS A 124 23.12 -2.80 -1.72
N ARG A 125 23.67 -3.68 -2.57
CA ARG A 125 22.91 -4.76 -3.22
C ARG A 125 22.20 -5.70 -2.24
N SER A 126 22.82 -6.01 -1.10
CA SER A 126 22.23 -6.90 -0.10
C SER A 126 21.05 -6.28 0.66
N LEU A 127 20.93 -4.95 0.63
CA LEU A 127 19.79 -4.23 1.21
C LEU A 127 18.55 -4.24 0.31
N ILE A 128 18.72 -4.61 -0.97
CA ILE A 128 17.62 -4.74 -1.93
C ILE A 128 16.88 -6.06 -1.69
N THR A 129 15.67 -5.97 -1.13
CA THR A 129 14.81 -7.11 -0.79
C THR A 129 14.10 -7.68 -2.00
N SER A 130 13.52 -8.89 -1.86
CA SER A 130 12.70 -9.52 -2.91
C SER A 130 11.50 -8.66 -3.32
N GLU A 131 10.88 -7.96 -2.36
CA GLU A 131 9.74 -7.08 -2.59
C GLU A 131 10.10 -5.90 -3.47
N ILE A 132 11.26 -5.28 -3.20
CA ILE A 132 11.81 -4.19 -4.03
C ILE A 132 12.09 -4.71 -5.45
N ARG A 133 12.74 -5.87 -5.59
CA ARG A 133 13.01 -6.44 -6.92
C ARG A 133 11.74 -6.79 -7.69
N LYS A 134 10.70 -7.27 -7.00
CA LYS A 134 9.41 -7.59 -7.59
C LYS A 134 8.74 -6.32 -8.12
N ALA A 135 8.63 -5.28 -7.28
CA ALA A 135 8.03 -4.02 -7.69
C ALA A 135 8.79 -3.38 -8.86
N TYR A 136 10.12 -3.40 -8.86
CA TYR A 136 10.92 -2.93 -10.00
C TYR A 136 10.53 -3.62 -11.32
N ARG A 137 10.49 -4.96 -11.33
CA ARG A 137 10.13 -5.72 -12.54
C ARG A 137 8.71 -5.40 -13.00
N ASP A 138 7.76 -5.46 -12.09
CA ASP A 138 6.35 -5.22 -12.39
C ASP A 138 6.12 -3.79 -12.93
N MET A 139 6.81 -2.79 -12.38
CA MET A 139 6.79 -1.41 -12.87
C MET A 139 7.42 -1.29 -14.26
N SER A 140 8.59 -1.90 -14.47
CA SER A 140 9.27 -1.93 -15.78
C SER A 140 8.41 -2.56 -16.87
N ASP A 141 7.69 -3.64 -16.56
CA ASP A 141 6.81 -4.31 -17.51
C ASP A 141 5.58 -3.46 -17.85
N THR A 142 5.13 -2.63 -16.91
CA THR A 142 4.02 -1.67 -17.11
C THR A 142 4.41 -0.59 -18.13
N ASP A 143 5.68 -0.17 -18.16
CA ASP A 143 6.20 0.76 -19.18
C ASP A 143 6.03 0.20 -20.59
N LEU A 144 6.49 -1.04 -20.78
CA LEU A 144 6.46 -1.73 -22.07
C LEU A 144 5.03 -1.89 -22.60
N ALA A 145 4.08 -2.19 -21.72
CA ALA A 145 2.67 -2.29 -22.07
C ALA A 145 2.07 -0.93 -22.48
N THR A 146 2.43 0.15 -21.79
CA THR A 146 1.92 1.50 -22.07
C THR A 146 2.47 2.06 -23.40
N VAL A 147 3.76 1.84 -23.67
CA VAL A 147 4.41 2.25 -24.94
C VAL A 147 3.80 1.51 -26.13
N THR A 148 3.50 0.21 -25.98
CA THR A 148 2.91 -0.59 -27.07
C THR A 148 1.50 -0.13 -27.46
N GLN A 149 0.72 0.42 -26.52
CA GLN A 149 -0.65 0.89 -26.79
C GLN A 149 -0.74 2.25 -27.50
N THR A 150 0.33 3.04 -27.53
CA THR A 150 0.33 4.39 -28.13
C THR A 150 0.70 4.38 -29.63
N ILE A 151 0.98 3.21 -30.21
CA ILE A 151 1.25 3.02 -31.64
C ILE A 151 0.02 2.43 -32.33
N ILE A 152 -1.07 3.20 -32.42
CA ILE A 152 -2.20 2.93 -33.33
C ILE A 152 -2.74 4.24 -33.88
#